data_AF-A0A533RY65-F1
#
_entry.id   AF-A0A533RY65-F1
#
_cell.length_a   1.000
_cell.length_b   1.000
_cell.length_c   1.000
_cell.angle_alpha   90.00
_cell.angle_beta   90.00
_cell.angle_gamma   90.00
#
_symmetry.space_group_name_H-M   'P 1'
#
loop_
_entity.id
_entity.type
_entity.pdbx_description
1 polymer ?
#
loop_
_entity_poly.entity_id
_entity_poly.type
_entity_poly.pdbx_seq_one_letter_code
_entity_poly.pdbx_strand_id
1 'polypeptide(L)'
;YLSKQGARFEPADDLAGQGVYASARLLRERFGDKVAIALIGPSGENQMLAAGILNLDKDGVPSRINARGGLGALMGSKGLKAIIIDASDGQKPLIADPAAFKAAQKVYTKSVLEHPQSGIYRDFGTAAIARMCNTMGALPTRGFSAGEFEGMETISGEHLRQTLLQRGGDADPSHACMAGCTIRCSNVYAGEDGKEIMSPVEYETIGLMGSNLGLDNLDDIARLNWQANDLGLDTIDTGAALGVAAQAGLMKFGDMQSALDLLDKARRNTPLGRVIGSGAGLTGKVLGVRRVPVVKNQAISAYDPRAIKGTGVTYATTPQGADHTAGLTIRAKVDHLNP
;
A
#
# COMPACT_ATOMS: atom_id res chain seq x y z
N TYR A 1 -8.75 15.29 -18.31
CA TYR A 1 -8.09 14.54 -19.40
C TYR A 1 -6.92 15.35 -19.94
N LEU A 2 -5.77 14.71 -20.15
CA LEU A 2 -4.53 15.30 -20.66
C LEU A 2 -4.11 14.54 -21.93
N SER A 3 -3.80 15.28 -23.00
CA SER A 3 -3.16 14.78 -24.22
C SER A 3 -2.16 15.79 -24.76
N LYS A 4 -1.52 15.49 -25.90
CA LYS A 4 -0.62 16.44 -26.57
C LYS A 4 -1.30 17.74 -27.01
N GLN A 5 -2.60 17.73 -27.27
CA GLN A 5 -3.38 18.92 -27.63
C GLN A 5 -3.67 19.83 -26.44
N GLY A 6 -3.43 19.37 -25.20
CA GLY A 6 -3.63 20.14 -23.99
C GLY A 6 -4.45 19.41 -22.93
N ALA A 7 -5.08 20.19 -22.05
CA ALA A 7 -5.86 19.70 -20.93
C ALA A 7 -7.33 20.12 -21.07
N ARG A 8 -8.25 19.23 -20.69
CA ARG A 8 -9.68 19.54 -20.54
C ARG A 8 -10.26 18.90 -19.29
N PHE A 9 -11.27 19.57 -18.72
CA PHE A 9 -12.08 19.03 -17.65
C PHE A 9 -13.29 18.33 -18.26
N GLU A 10 -13.62 17.14 -17.73
CA GLU A 10 -14.82 16.41 -18.10
C GLU A 10 -15.62 16.13 -16.83
N PRO A 11 -16.96 16.27 -16.86
CA PRO A 11 -17.81 15.83 -15.77
C PRO A 11 -17.60 14.34 -15.46
N ALA A 12 -17.66 14.01 -14.17
CA ALA A 12 -17.45 12.65 -13.67
C ALA A 12 -18.48 12.28 -12.59
N ASP A 13 -19.65 12.91 -12.61
CA ASP A 13 -20.72 12.72 -11.62
C ASP A 13 -21.19 11.25 -11.56
N ASP A 14 -21.09 10.54 -12.68
CA ASP A 14 -21.41 9.12 -12.78
C ASP A 14 -20.44 8.19 -12.01
N LEU A 15 -19.28 8.71 -11.62
CA LEU A 15 -18.27 8.01 -10.84
C LEU A 15 -18.32 8.35 -9.33
N ALA A 16 -19.17 9.30 -8.92
CA ALA A 16 -19.26 9.73 -7.53
C ALA A 16 -19.66 8.56 -6.61
N GLY A 17 -18.94 8.40 -5.49
CA GLY A 17 -19.15 7.31 -4.53
C GLY A 17 -18.71 5.93 -5.03
N GLN A 18 -18.30 5.79 -6.30
CA GLN A 18 -17.83 4.52 -6.81
C GLN A 18 -16.42 4.20 -6.29
N GLY A 19 -16.23 2.91 -5.99
CA GLY A 19 -14.93 2.34 -5.67
C GLY A 19 -13.91 2.54 -6.80
N VAL A 20 -12.63 2.47 -6.44
CA VAL A 20 -11.52 2.64 -7.39
C VAL A 20 -11.57 1.62 -8.52
N TYR A 21 -11.86 0.34 -8.22
CA TYR A 21 -11.88 -0.70 -9.26
C TYR A 21 -13.01 -0.47 -10.27
N ALA A 22 -14.21 -0.14 -9.80
CA ALA A 22 -15.35 0.18 -10.66
C ALA A 22 -15.09 1.44 -11.49
N SER A 23 -14.55 2.49 -10.86
CA SER A 23 -14.20 3.75 -11.53
C SER A 23 -13.16 3.55 -12.63
N ALA A 24 -12.10 2.79 -12.36
CA ALA A 24 -11.05 2.51 -13.33
C ALA A 24 -11.59 1.74 -14.56
N ARG A 25 -12.46 0.75 -14.35
CA ARG A 25 -13.13 0.02 -15.44
C ARG A 25 -13.94 0.97 -16.33
N LEU A 26 -14.82 1.79 -15.74
CA LEU A 26 -15.64 2.75 -16.48
C LEU A 26 -14.81 3.79 -17.24
N LEU A 27 -13.71 4.26 -16.64
CA LEU A 27 -12.80 5.18 -17.29
C LEU A 27 -12.05 4.53 -18.46
N ARG A 28 -11.65 3.25 -18.35
CA ARG A 28 -11.05 2.51 -19.46
C ARG A 28 -12.04 2.24 -20.59
N GLU A 29 -13.30 1.94 -20.28
CA GLU A 29 -14.37 1.84 -21.28
C GLU A 29 -14.58 3.17 -22.02
N ARG A 30 -14.46 4.30 -21.33
CA ARG A 30 -14.65 5.64 -21.90
C ARG A 30 -13.45 6.14 -22.72
N PHE A 31 -12.23 5.93 -22.23
CA PHE A 31 -11.01 6.54 -22.78
C PHE A 31 -10.08 5.53 -23.47
N GLY A 32 -10.39 4.23 -23.41
CA GLY A 32 -9.61 3.15 -23.99
C GLY A 32 -8.55 2.58 -23.04
N ASP A 33 -8.04 1.39 -23.38
CA ASP A 33 -7.11 0.62 -22.53
C ASP A 33 -5.66 1.12 -22.52
N LYS A 34 -5.32 2.08 -23.39
CA LYS A 34 -3.94 2.56 -23.56
C LYS A 34 -3.63 3.83 -22.77
N VAL A 35 -4.62 4.38 -22.06
CA VAL A 35 -4.44 5.58 -21.23
C VAL A 35 -3.87 5.20 -19.86
N ALA A 36 -3.07 6.09 -19.28
CA ALA A 36 -2.75 6.00 -17.86
C ALA A 36 -3.81 6.75 -17.04
N ILE A 37 -4.13 6.22 -15.86
CA ILE A 37 -5.16 6.76 -14.97
C ILE A 37 -4.55 6.91 -13.57
N ALA A 38 -4.67 8.10 -13.01
CA ALA A 38 -4.53 8.36 -11.58
C ALA A 38 -5.91 8.74 -11.02
N LEU A 39 -6.41 8.06 -10.00
CA LEU A 39 -7.77 8.27 -9.48
C LEU A 39 -7.88 8.13 -7.97
N ILE A 40 -8.96 8.69 -7.41
CA ILE A 40 -9.31 8.54 -6.00
C ILE A 40 -10.55 7.66 -5.82
N GLY A 41 -10.61 6.98 -4.69
CA GLY A 41 -11.81 6.29 -4.23
C GLY A 41 -12.71 7.18 -3.37
N PRO A 42 -13.78 6.59 -2.79
CA PRO A 42 -14.70 7.28 -1.88
C PRO A 42 -14.02 7.98 -0.70
N SER A 43 -12.88 7.48 -0.21
CA SER A 43 -12.15 8.13 0.90
C SER A 43 -11.58 9.49 0.49
N GLY A 44 -11.08 9.62 -0.75
CA GLY A 44 -10.58 10.88 -1.29
C GLY A 44 -11.71 11.88 -1.50
N GLU A 45 -12.83 11.44 -2.08
CA GLU A 45 -14.04 12.28 -2.26
C GLU A 45 -14.55 12.84 -0.93
N ASN A 46 -14.53 12.03 0.12
CA ASN A 46 -14.94 12.41 1.47
C ASN A 46 -13.82 13.06 2.31
N GLN A 47 -12.69 13.37 1.68
CA GLN A 47 -11.54 14.07 2.27
C GLN A 47 -11.01 13.41 3.55
N MET A 48 -11.02 12.06 3.59
CA MET A 48 -10.47 11.33 4.73
C MET A 48 -8.94 11.42 4.73
N LEU A 49 -8.33 11.73 5.86
CA LEU A 49 -6.92 12.13 5.90
C LEU A 49 -5.92 11.02 5.51
N ALA A 50 -6.32 9.74 5.54
CA ALA A 50 -5.51 8.62 5.06
C ALA A 50 -5.80 8.26 3.58
N ALA A 51 -6.54 9.09 2.84
CA ALA A 51 -6.83 8.84 1.44
C ALA A 51 -5.60 9.08 0.54
N GLY A 52 -5.36 8.12 -0.36
CA GLY A 52 -4.30 8.15 -1.37
C GLY A 52 -4.82 8.32 -2.80
N ILE A 53 -3.89 8.38 -3.74
CA ILE A 53 -4.17 8.40 -5.19
C ILE A 53 -3.71 7.08 -5.79
N LEU A 54 -4.59 6.39 -6.52
CA LEU A 54 -4.33 5.08 -7.09
C LEU A 54 -3.99 5.23 -8.56
N ASN A 55 -3.10 4.37 -9.04
CA ASN A 55 -2.64 4.36 -10.42
C ASN A 55 -2.76 2.95 -10.98
N LEU A 56 -2.95 2.87 -12.30
CA LEU A 56 -2.92 1.59 -13.00
C LEU A 56 -1.51 1.02 -13.01
N ASP A 57 -1.41 -0.30 -12.87
CA ASP A 57 -0.22 -1.04 -13.22
C ASP A 57 -0.17 -1.39 -14.71
N LYS A 58 0.84 -2.15 -15.12
CA LYS A 58 1.03 -2.53 -16.54
C LYS A 58 -0.12 -3.34 -17.14
N ASP A 59 -0.92 -4.02 -16.31
CA ASP A 59 -2.06 -4.86 -16.71
C ASP A 59 -3.39 -4.10 -16.56
N GLY A 60 -3.33 -2.84 -16.12
CA GLY A 60 -4.47 -1.96 -15.98
C GLY A 60 -5.25 -2.15 -14.68
N VAL A 61 -4.63 -2.76 -13.65
CA VAL A 61 -5.21 -2.91 -12.31
C VAL A 61 -4.90 -1.64 -11.48
N PRO A 62 -5.90 -0.96 -10.90
CA PRO A 62 -5.73 0.32 -10.21
C PRO A 62 -5.28 0.13 -8.76
N SER A 63 -4.10 -0.43 -8.53
CA SER A 63 -3.64 -0.80 -7.18
C SER A 63 -2.33 -0.16 -6.74
N ARG A 64 -1.72 0.69 -7.56
CA ARG A 64 -0.46 1.37 -7.23
C ARG A 64 -0.76 2.70 -6.56
N ILE A 65 -0.59 2.76 -5.26
CA ILE A 65 -1.09 3.87 -4.45
C ILE A 65 0.01 4.85 -4.01
N ASN A 66 -0.23 6.13 -4.22
CA ASN A 66 0.42 7.23 -3.50
C ASN A 66 -0.34 7.45 -2.20
N ALA A 67 -0.08 6.59 -1.22
CA ALA A 67 -0.94 6.39 -0.06
C ALA A 67 -0.84 7.50 0.99
N ARG A 68 0.39 7.89 1.31
CA ARG A 68 0.70 8.58 2.58
C ARG A 68 0.65 10.09 2.43
N GLY A 69 0.36 10.79 3.53
CA GLY A 69 0.26 12.25 3.55
C GLY A 69 -1.07 12.84 3.05
N GLY A 70 -2.09 12.01 2.77
CA GLY A 70 -3.45 12.49 2.48
C GLY A 70 -3.63 13.15 1.11
N LEU A 71 -2.81 12.80 0.12
CA LEU A 71 -2.88 13.38 -1.23
C LEU A 71 -4.22 13.08 -1.93
N GLY A 72 -4.85 11.94 -1.62
CA GLY A 72 -6.18 11.62 -2.14
C GLY A 72 -7.26 12.57 -1.61
N ALA A 73 -7.18 12.96 -0.33
CA ALA A 73 -8.08 13.96 0.25
C ALA A 73 -7.86 15.34 -0.35
N LEU A 74 -6.60 15.71 -0.63
CA LEU A 74 -6.30 16.95 -1.32
C LEU A 74 -6.85 16.97 -2.74
N MET A 75 -6.72 15.87 -3.48
CA MET A 75 -7.28 15.73 -4.82
C MET A 75 -8.82 15.82 -4.80
N GLY A 76 -9.48 15.13 -3.86
CA GLY A 76 -10.93 15.22 -3.66
C GLY A 76 -11.42 16.60 -3.23
N SER A 77 -10.64 17.34 -2.41
CA SER A 77 -10.97 18.72 -2.02
C SER A 77 -11.08 19.69 -3.20
N LYS A 78 -10.47 19.33 -4.34
CA LYS A 78 -10.51 20.10 -5.59
C LYS A 78 -11.58 19.60 -6.56
N GLY A 79 -12.42 18.64 -6.14
CA GLY A 79 -13.44 18.03 -6.99
C GLY A 79 -12.87 17.17 -8.13
N LEU A 80 -11.64 16.67 -8.00
CA LEU A 80 -10.99 15.86 -9.03
C LEU A 80 -11.12 14.37 -8.73
N LYS A 81 -11.92 13.64 -9.52
CA LYS A 81 -12.08 12.18 -9.39
C LYS A 81 -10.91 11.40 -10.01
N ALA A 82 -10.45 11.83 -11.17
CA ALA A 82 -9.38 11.16 -11.92
C ALA A 82 -8.62 12.12 -12.84
N ILE A 83 -7.37 11.77 -13.12
CA ILE A 83 -6.52 12.35 -14.16
C ILE A 83 -6.27 11.25 -15.19
N ILE A 84 -6.75 11.49 -16.40
CA ILE A 84 -6.52 10.62 -17.56
C ILE A 84 -5.38 11.20 -18.37
N ILE A 85 -4.38 10.37 -18.66
CA ILE A 85 -3.21 10.73 -19.47
C ILE A 85 -3.22 9.87 -20.72
N ASP A 86 -3.54 10.49 -21.84
CA ASP A 86 -3.49 9.88 -23.17
C ASP A 86 -2.17 10.27 -23.85
N ALA A 87 -1.31 9.27 -24.03
CA ALA A 87 0.00 9.43 -24.66
C ALA A 87 0.03 8.88 -26.10
N SER A 88 -1.13 8.58 -26.71
CA SER A 88 -1.22 7.94 -28.03
C SER A 88 -0.52 8.71 -29.15
N ASP A 89 -0.49 10.04 -29.04
CA ASP A 89 0.17 10.95 -29.98
C ASP A 89 1.42 11.65 -29.40
N GLY A 90 1.79 11.25 -28.18
CA GLY A 90 2.97 11.70 -27.46
C GLY A 90 4.26 11.17 -28.08
N GLN A 91 5.38 11.75 -27.65
CA GLN A 91 6.71 11.28 -28.02
C GLN A 91 7.49 10.92 -26.77
N LYS A 92 8.33 9.88 -26.87
CA LYS A 92 9.28 9.57 -25.80
C LYS A 92 10.25 10.76 -25.63
N PRO A 93 10.74 11.03 -24.41
CA PRO A 93 11.77 12.04 -24.20
C PRO A 93 12.98 11.80 -25.12
N LEU A 94 13.54 12.87 -25.67
CA LEU A 94 14.73 12.80 -26.50
C LEU A 94 15.91 12.29 -25.66
N ILE A 95 16.60 11.28 -26.17
CA ILE A 95 17.84 10.76 -25.58
C ILE A 95 18.99 11.51 -26.23
N ALA A 96 19.70 12.34 -25.46
CA ALA A 96 20.78 13.20 -25.96
C ALA A 96 21.91 12.41 -26.63
N ASP A 97 22.31 11.28 -26.04
CA ASP A 97 23.27 10.34 -26.62
C ASP A 97 22.70 8.92 -26.56
N PRO A 98 22.10 8.42 -27.67
CA PRO A 98 21.51 7.08 -27.71
C PRO A 98 22.52 5.94 -27.48
N ALA A 99 23.79 6.13 -27.89
CA ALA A 99 24.82 5.10 -27.74
C ALA A 99 25.27 5.01 -26.28
N ALA A 100 25.56 6.14 -25.65
CA ALA A 100 25.92 6.20 -24.23
C ALA A 100 24.76 5.73 -23.33
N PHE A 101 23.52 6.14 -23.63
CA PHE A 101 22.34 5.68 -22.88
C PHE A 101 22.18 4.17 -22.96
N LYS A 102 22.32 3.57 -24.15
CA LYS A 102 22.22 2.12 -24.33
C LYS A 102 23.34 1.38 -23.59
N ALA A 103 24.57 1.91 -23.61
CA ALA A 103 25.69 1.34 -22.86
C ALA A 103 25.44 1.39 -21.34
N ALA A 104 24.99 2.54 -20.82
CA ALA A 104 24.66 2.72 -19.41
C ALA A 104 23.49 1.84 -18.97
N GLN A 105 22.43 1.76 -19.77
CA GLN A 105 21.28 0.88 -19.51
C GLN A 105 21.71 -0.58 -19.41
N LYS A 106 22.58 -1.05 -20.31
CA LYS A 106 23.07 -2.45 -20.28
C LYS A 106 23.82 -2.74 -18.98
N VAL A 107 24.70 -1.84 -18.55
CA VAL A 107 25.44 -1.98 -17.28
C VAL A 107 24.46 -1.97 -16.11
N TYR A 108 23.56 -1.00 -16.05
CA TYR A 108 22.57 -0.89 -14.97
C TYR A 108 21.68 -2.12 -14.87
N THR A 109 21.07 -2.56 -15.97
CA THR A 109 20.20 -3.73 -16.00
C THR A 109 20.94 -5.00 -15.58
N LYS A 110 22.19 -5.17 -16.04
CA LYS A 110 23.05 -6.30 -15.62
C LYS A 110 23.30 -6.26 -14.10
N SER A 111 23.74 -5.12 -13.58
CA SER A 111 24.02 -4.96 -12.15
C SER A 111 22.78 -5.20 -11.27
N VAL A 112 21.62 -4.71 -11.70
CA VAL A 112 20.35 -4.96 -10.99
C VAL A 112 20.01 -6.45 -10.98
N LEU A 113 20.10 -7.13 -12.12
CA LEU A 113 19.77 -8.56 -12.23
C LEU A 113 20.75 -9.47 -11.48
N GLU A 114 22.03 -9.12 -11.44
CA GLU A 114 23.07 -9.89 -10.76
C GLU A 114 23.09 -9.69 -9.24
N HIS A 115 22.47 -8.61 -8.73
CA HIS A 115 22.44 -8.36 -7.30
C HIS A 115 21.53 -9.38 -6.57
N PRO A 116 22.01 -10.07 -5.52
CA PRO A 116 21.23 -11.13 -4.84
C PRO A 116 19.86 -10.67 -4.32
N GLN A 117 19.78 -9.44 -3.84
CA GLN A 117 18.53 -8.85 -3.36
C GLN A 117 17.42 -8.79 -4.43
N SER A 118 17.77 -8.66 -5.71
CA SER A 118 16.79 -8.69 -6.80
C SER A 118 16.17 -10.07 -6.96
N GLY A 119 16.93 -11.15 -6.71
CA GLY A 119 16.39 -12.51 -6.65
C GLY A 119 15.41 -12.68 -5.49
N ILE A 120 15.78 -12.19 -4.29
CA ILE A 120 14.90 -12.22 -3.10
C ILE A 120 13.60 -11.47 -3.38
N TYR A 121 13.67 -10.27 -3.97
CA TYR A 121 12.48 -9.50 -4.29
C TYR A 121 11.63 -10.15 -5.38
N ARG A 122 12.25 -10.75 -6.39
CA ARG A 122 11.53 -11.50 -7.42
C ARG A 122 10.77 -12.68 -6.83
N ASP A 123 11.35 -13.35 -5.82
CA ASP A 123 10.77 -14.57 -5.29
C ASP A 123 9.73 -14.33 -4.19
N PHE A 124 9.96 -13.35 -3.31
CA PHE A 124 9.15 -13.13 -2.10
C PHE A 124 8.58 -11.71 -1.99
N GLY A 125 8.81 -10.85 -2.99
CA GLY A 125 8.41 -9.45 -2.95
C GLY A 125 8.96 -8.70 -1.75
N THR A 126 8.26 -7.67 -1.30
CA THR A 126 8.61 -6.96 -0.06
C THR A 126 8.38 -7.82 1.19
N ALA A 127 7.46 -8.79 1.12
CA ALA A 127 7.12 -9.71 2.20
C ALA A 127 8.31 -10.56 2.69
N ALA A 128 9.40 -10.62 1.92
CA ALA A 128 10.71 -11.17 2.34
C ALA A 128 11.22 -10.63 3.69
N ILE A 129 10.78 -9.44 4.09
CA ILE A 129 11.21 -8.79 5.33
C ILE A 129 10.40 -9.22 6.55
N ALA A 130 9.25 -9.87 6.37
CA ALA A 130 8.32 -10.13 7.47
C ALA A 130 8.94 -10.97 8.61
N ARG A 131 9.53 -12.12 8.27
CA ARG A 131 10.24 -12.97 9.25
C ARG A 131 11.44 -12.26 9.87
N MET A 132 12.22 -11.51 9.09
CA MET A 132 13.35 -10.74 9.60
C MET A 132 12.92 -9.75 10.67
N CYS A 133 11.86 -8.97 10.42
CA CYS A 133 11.30 -8.06 11.41
C CYS A 133 10.81 -8.81 12.65
N ASN A 134 10.12 -9.93 12.47
CA ASN A 134 9.64 -10.73 13.59
C ASN A 134 10.79 -11.23 14.47
N THR A 135 11.84 -11.83 13.88
CA THR A 135 13.01 -12.31 14.62
C THR A 135 13.79 -11.19 15.32
N MET A 136 13.76 -9.98 14.77
CA MET A 136 14.39 -8.81 15.39
C MET A 136 13.53 -8.16 16.49
N GLY A 137 12.32 -8.66 16.77
CA GLY A 137 11.37 -8.00 17.67
C GLY A 137 10.86 -6.66 17.12
N ALA A 138 10.81 -6.53 15.80
CA ALA A 138 10.48 -5.30 15.08
C ALA A 138 9.15 -5.36 14.29
N LEU A 139 8.39 -6.44 14.37
CA LEU A 139 7.10 -6.57 13.70
C LEU A 139 5.98 -6.02 14.62
N PRO A 140 5.18 -5.03 14.19
CA PRO A 140 4.11 -4.53 15.04
C PRO A 140 3.04 -5.59 15.26
N THR A 141 2.79 -5.91 16.53
CA THR A 141 1.76 -6.86 16.94
C THR A 141 0.74 -6.19 17.83
N ARG A 142 -0.55 -6.35 17.50
CA ARG A 142 -1.69 -5.87 18.29
C ARG A 142 -1.54 -4.42 18.76
N GLY A 143 -1.55 -3.47 17.81
CA GLY A 143 -1.41 -2.04 18.07
C GLY A 143 -0.02 -1.65 18.59
N PHE A 144 1.04 -2.21 18.00
CA PHE A 144 2.43 -2.06 18.45
C PHE A 144 2.64 -2.45 19.92
N SER A 145 1.83 -3.33 20.50
CA SER A 145 1.97 -3.75 21.89
C SER A 145 3.21 -4.61 22.10
N ALA A 146 3.50 -5.50 21.14
CA ALA A 146 4.68 -6.34 21.05
C ALA A 146 5.37 -6.19 19.67
N GLY A 147 6.60 -6.70 19.59
CA GLY A 147 7.45 -6.68 18.39
C GLY A 147 7.53 -8.03 17.65
N GLU A 148 6.82 -9.03 18.14
CA GLU A 148 6.80 -10.40 17.60
C GLU A 148 5.36 -10.87 17.51
N PHE A 149 5.05 -11.69 16.53
CA PHE A 149 3.74 -12.29 16.31
C PHE A 149 3.88 -13.81 16.17
N GLU A 150 3.09 -14.52 16.96
CA GLU A 150 3.07 -15.98 16.98
C GLU A 150 2.59 -16.58 15.65
N GLY A 151 1.72 -15.87 14.92
CA GLY A 151 1.19 -16.27 13.62
C GLY A 151 2.06 -15.86 12.42
N MET A 152 3.32 -15.46 12.63
CA MET A 152 4.17 -14.97 11.53
C MET A 152 4.37 -16.02 10.41
N GLU A 153 4.40 -17.30 10.75
CA GLU A 153 4.67 -18.35 9.76
C GLU A 153 3.63 -18.40 8.64
N THR A 154 2.35 -18.21 8.96
CA THR A 154 1.22 -18.27 8.02
C THR A 154 1.01 -16.97 7.23
N ILE A 155 1.70 -15.88 7.57
CA ILE A 155 1.65 -14.61 6.83
C ILE A 155 3.03 -14.16 6.33
N SER A 156 4.00 -15.08 6.32
CA SER A 156 5.36 -14.84 5.82
C SER A 156 5.41 -14.69 4.30
N GLY A 157 6.49 -14.08 3.79
CA GLY A 157 6.72 -13.98 2.34
C GLY A 157 6.89 -15.36 1.68
N GLU A 158 7.46 -16.31 2.40
CA GLU A 158 7.61 -17.69 1.97
C GLU A 158 6.27 -18.41 1.89
N HIS A 159 5.41 -18.25 2.90
CA HIS A 159 4.05 -18.80 2.86
C HIS A 159 3.25 -18.16 1.73
N LEU A 160 3.28 -16.83 1.59
CA LEU A 160 2.67 -16.10 0.47
C LEU A 160 3.09 -16.68 -0.87
N ARG A 161 4.41 -16.85 -1.12
CA ARG A 161 4.90 -17.44 -2.37
C ARG A 161 4.35 -18.86 -2.58
N GLN A 162 4.39 -19.71 -1.56
CA GLN A 162 3.89 -21.08 -1.66
C GLN A 162 2.39 -21.11 -1.97
N THR A 163 1.59 -20.30 -1.29
CA THR A 163 0.15 -20.16 -1.53
C THR A 163 -0.13 -19.77 -2.98
N LEU A 164 0.57 -18.76 -3.52
CA LEU A 164 0.35 -18.31 -4.90
C LEU A 164 0.74 -19.37 -5.93
N LEU A 165 1.87 -20.07 -5.72
CA LEU A 165 2.29 -21.17 -6.59
C LEU A 165 1.30 -22.34 -6.56
N GLN A 166 0.69 -22.63 -5.41
CA GLN A 166 -0.30 -23.70 -5.25
C GLN A 166 -1.65 -23.34 -5.90
N ARG A 167 -2.09 -22.08 -5.76
CA ARG A 167 -3.37 -21.62 -6.31
C ARG A 167 -3.38 -21.57 -7.84
N GLY A 168 -2.27 -21.20 -8.47
CA GLY A 168 -2.19 -21.08 -9.93
C GLY A 168 -3.22 -20.10 -10.51
N GLY A 169 -3.61 -20.31 -11.76
CA GLY A 169 -4.55 -19.40 -12.43
C GLY A 169 -3.95 -18.00 -12.61
N ASP A 170 -4.64 -16.98 -12.11
CA ASP A 170 -4.20 -15.59 -12.13
C ASP A 170 -3.12 -15.29 -11.06
N ALA A 171 -2.86 -16.21 -10.12
CA ALA A 171 -1.85 -16.03 -9.08
C ALA A 171 -0.45 -15.88 -9.69
N ASP A 172 0.25 -14.80 -9.33
CA ASP A 172 1.63 -14.55 -9.76
C ASP A 172 2.47 -14.09 -8.57
N PRO A 173 3.44 -14.89 -8.08
CA PRO A 173 4.33 -14.47 -7.00
C PRO A 173 5.40 -13.46 -7.47
N SER A 174 5.51 -13.18 -8.77
CA SER A 174 6.53 -12.29 -9.34
C SER A 174 5.95 -11.39 -10.42
N HIS A 175 5.26 -10.35 -10.01
CA HIS A 175 4.57 -9.41 -10.89
C HIS A 175 5.39 -8.13 -11.12
N ALA A 176 5.36 -7.59 -12.34
CA ALA A 176 5.94 -6.27 -12.66
C ALA A 176 4.87 -5.19 -12.56
N CYS A 177 5.03 -4.24 -11.63
CA CYS A 177 4.12 -3.09 -11.50
C CYS A 177 4.13 -2.14 -12.72
N MET A 178 5.24 -2.07 -13.45
CA MET A 178 5.39 -1.24 -14.65
C MET A 178 6.11 -1.98 -15.76
N ALA A 179 5.84 -1.59 -17.01
CA ALA A 179 6.52 -2.13 -18.18
C ALA A 179 8.05 -1.96 -18.06
N GLY A 180 8.79 -3.05 -18.27
CA GLY A 180 10.26 -3.04 -18.21
C GLY A 180 10.87 -3.16 -16.80
N CYS A 181 10.06 -3.27 -15.73
CA CYS A 181 10.61 -3.56 -14.40
C CYS A 181 11.20 -4.98 -14.37
N THR A 182 12.52 -5.07 -14.21
CA THR A 182 13.26 -6.34 -14.20
C THR A 182 13.27 -7.04 -12.85
N ILE A 183 12.95 -6.32 -11.76
CA ILE A 183 12.92 -6.88 -10.40
C ILE A 183 11.67 -7.73 -10.17
N ARG A 184 10.51 -7.28 -10.65
CA ARG A 184 9.21 -7.98 -10.50
C ARG A 184 8.89 -8.37 -9.06
N CYS A 185 8.91 -7.38 -8.15
CA CYS A 185 8.70 -7.59 -6.71
C CYS A 185 7.23 -7.59 -6.27
N SER A 186 6.30 -7.21 -7.15
CA SER A 186 4.87 -7.24 -6.85
C SER A 186 4.38 -8.70 -6.86
N ASN A 187 3.18 -8.94 -6.38
CA ASN A 187 2.47 -10.20 -6.56
C ASN A 187 1.02 -9.94 -6.99
N VAL A 188 0.39 -10.95 -7.58
CA VAL A 188 -1.05 -11.02 -7.82
C VAL A 188 -1.61 -12.09 -6.89
N TYR A 189 -2.40 -11.66 -5.91
CA TYR A 189 -3.01 -12.53 -4.92
C TYR A 189 -4.35 -13.05 -5.42
N ALA A 190 -4.42 -14.34 -5.70
CA ALA A 190 -5.63 -15.01 -6.14
C ALA A 190 -6.28 -15.81 -4.99
N GLY A 191 -7.57 -16.10 -5.09
CA GLY A 191 -8.28 -17.00 -4.18
C GLY A 191 -8.01 -18.48 -4.46
N GLU A 192 -8.64 -19.37 -3.69
CA GLU A 192 -8.54 -20.83 -3.89
C GLU A 192 -9.06 -21.30 -5.26
N ASP A 193 -9.94 -20.51 -5.89
CA ASP A 193 -10.43 -20.76 -7.25
C ASP A 193 -9.47 -20.27 -8.35
N GLY A 194 -8.28 -19.79 -7.96
CA GLY A 194 -7.24 -19.30 -8.88
C GLY A 194 -7.55 -17.95 -9.49
N LYS A 195 -8.62 -17.25 -9.09
CA LYS A 195 -8.97 -15.93 -9.62
C LYS A 195 -8.37 -14.82 -8.80
N GLU A 196 -7.89 -13.78 -9.47
CA GLU A 196 -7.35 -12.59 -8.81
C GLU A 196 -8.37 -11.99 -7.81
N ILE A 197 -7.92 -11.81 -6.56
CA ILE A 197 -8.62 -11.02 -5.55
C ILE A 197 -8.07 -9.59 -5.61
N MET A 198 -6.74 -9.47 -5.51
CA MET A 198 -6.08 -8.18 -5.45
C MET A 198 -4.58 -8.31 -5.76
N SER A 199 -3.95 -7.20 -6.10
CA SER A 199 -2.51 -7.11 -6.34
C SER A 199 -2.04 -5.76 -5.83
N PRO A 200 -0.94 -5.61 -5.07
CA PRO A 200 -0.17 -6.64 -4.37
C PRO A 200 -0.48 -6.74 -2.86
N VAL A 201 -0.16 -7.90 -2.27
CA VAL A 201 0.04 -8.05 -0.83
C VAL A 201 1.48 -7.67 -0.49
N GLU A 202 1.69 -6.47 0.04
CA GLU A 202 3.01 -5.95 0.43
C GLU A 202 3.28 -6.15 1.92
N TYR A 203 4.56 -6.12 2.31
CA TYR A 203 5.00 -6.29 3.70
C TYR A 203 4.29 -5.33 4.67
N GLU A 204 4.16 -4.06 4.29
CA GLU A 204 3.52 -3.04 5.11
C GLU A 204 2.06 -3.39 5.43
N THR A 205 1.33 -3.91 4.43
CA THR A 205 -0.03 -4.38 4.63
C THR A 205 -0.07 -5.64 5.50
N ILE A 206 0.85 -6.60 5.31
CA ILE A 206 0.98 -7.77 6.19
C ILE A 206 1.21 -7.34 7.65
N GLY A 207 2.10 -6.36 7.86
CA GLY A 207 2.39 -5.85 9.20
C GLY A 207 1.22 -5.10 9.83
N LEU A 208 0.60 -4.16 9.12
CA LEU A 208 -0.39 -3.24 9.72
C LEU A 208 -1.84 -3.74 9.65
N MET A 209 -2.18 -4.55 8.66
CA MET A 209 -3.50 -5.19 8.50
C MET A 209 -3.50 -6.67 8.90
N GLY A 210 -2.32 -7.27 9.17
CA GLY A 210 -2.16 -8.62 9.70
C GLY A 210 -1.77 -8.61 11.17
N SER A 211 -0.47 -8.71 11.47
CA SER A 211 0.06 -8.87 12.84
C SER A 211 -0.38 -7.74 13.79
N ASN A 212 -0.42 -6.49 13.32
CA ASN A 212 -0.87 -5.36 14.12
C ASN A 212 -2.36 -5.44 14.53
N LEU A 213 -3.17 -6.18 13.76
CA LEU A 213 -4.56 -6.48 14.10
C LEU A 213 -4.71 -7.85 14.78
N GLY A 214 -3.64 -8.65 14.86
CA GLY A 214 -3.65 -10.01 15.39
C GLY A 214 -4.27 -11.03 14.43
N LEU A 215 -4.20 -10.78 13.12
CA LEU A 215 -4.67 -11.68 12.06
C LEU A 215 -3.49 -12.44 11.46
N ASP A 216 -3.66 -13.75 11.28
CA ASP A 216 -2.63 -14.70 10.83
C ASP A 216 -3.05 -15.46 9.55
N ASN A 217 -4.02 -14.93 8.80
CA ASN A 217 -4.51 -15.52 7.56
C ASN A 217 -4.30 -14.54 6.38
N LEU A 218 -3.63 -15.00 5.32
CA LEU A 218 -3.35 -14.16 4.14
C LEU A 218 -4.60 -13.80 3.33
N ASP A 219 -5.65 -14.63 3.32
CA ASP A 219 -6.92 -14.30 2.64
C ASP A 219 -7.65 -13.17 3.37
N ASP A 220 -7.64 -13.17 4.69
CA ASP A 220 -8.20 -12.09 5.49
C ASP A 220 -7.46 -10.77 5.23
N ILE A 221 -6.12 -10.81 5.27
CA ILE A 221 -5.27 -9.65 4.96
C ILE A 221 -5.51 -9.17 3.53
N ALA A 222 -5.63 -10.07 2.55
CA ALA A 222 -5.91 -9.72 1.16
C ALA A 222 -7.29 -9.08 0.99
N ARG A 223 -8.32 -9.54 1.72
CA ARG A 223 -9.67 -8.94 1.71
C ARG A 223 -9.67 -7.54 2.33
N LEU A 224 -8.96 -7.32 3.45
CA LEU A 224 -8.78 -5.99 4.02
C LEU A 224 -8.06 -5.06 3.05
N ASN A 225 -6.99 -5.56 2.42
CA ASN A 225 -6.21 -4.82 1.43
C ASN A 225 -7.06 -4.42 0.22
N TRP A 226 -7.85 -5.35 -0.31
CA TRP A 226 -8.78 -5.07 -1.40
C TRP A 226 -9.77 -3.95 -1.03
N GLN A 227 -10.38 -4.03 0.16
CA GLN A 227 -11.34 -3.02 0.60
C GLN A 227 -10.68 -1.65 0.81
N ALA A 228 -9.46 -1.61 1.37
CA ALA A 228 -8.69 -0.38 1.52
C ALA A 228 -8.33 0.23 0.15
N ASN A 229 -7.86 -0.57 -0.80
CA ASN A 229 -7.57 -0.12 -2.16
C ASN A 229 -8.81 0.40 -2.87
N ASP A 230 -9.94 -0.31 -2.80
CA ASP A 230 -11.18 0.14 -3.45
C ASP A 230 -11.74 1.43 -2.83
N LEU A 231 -11.52 1.64 -1.52
CA LEU A 231 -11.82 2.90 -0.84
C LEU A 231 -10.83 4.01 -1.19
N GLY A 232 -9.62 3.65 -1.57
CA GLY A 232 -8.49 4.54 -1.81
C GLY A 232 -7.74 4.95 -0.54
N LEU A 233 -7.61 4.06 0.44
CA LEU A 233 -7.00 4.32 1.75
C LEU A 233 -5.57 3.76 1.86
N ASP A 234 -4.72 4.46 2.61
CA ASP A 234 -3.42 3.96 3.07
C ASP A 234 -3.61 2.77 4.04
N THR A 235 -3.12 1.59 3.68
CA THR A 235 -3.19 0.39 4.54
C THR A 235 -2.36 0.53 5.81
N ILE A 236 -1.31 1.35 5.82
CA ILE A 236 -0.47 1.56 7.00
C ILE A 236 -1.25 2.35 8.04
N ASP A 237 -1.68 3.57 7.67
CA ASP A 237 -2.36 4.46 8.61
C ASP A 237 -3.75 3.94 9.01
N THR A 238 -4.47 3.33 8.06
CA THR A 238 -5.77 2.71 8.35
C THR A 238 -5.61 1.47 9.23
N GLY A 239 -4.61 0.62 9.00
CA GLY A 239 -4.34 -0.55 9.86
C GLY A 239 -3.94 -0.14 11.28
N ALA A 240 -3.14 0.91 11.41
CA ALA A 240 -2.85 1.51 12.72
C ALA A 240 -4.12 2.09 13.37
N ALA A 241 -5.02 2.73 12.61
CA ALA A 241 -6.29 3.26 13.10
C ALA A 241 -7.22 2.16 13.62
N LEU A 242 -7.30 1.03 12.92
CA LEU A 242 -8.03 -0.16 13.36
C LEU A 242 -7.44 -0.73 14.66
N GLY A 243 -6.11 -0.78 14.78
CA GLY A 243 -5.43 -1.16 16.03
C GLY A 243 -5.77 -0.22 17.20
N VAL A 244 -5.87 1.09 16.95
CA VAL A 244 -6.34 2.07 17.94
C VAL A 244 -7.81 1.86 18.29
N ALA A 245 -8.67 1.55 17.31
CA ALA A 245 -10.07 1.23 17.54
C ALA A 245 -10.23 -0.03 18.41
N ALA A 246 -9.35 -1.03 18.24
CA ALA A 246 -9.31 -2.21 19.10
C ALA A 246 -8.95 -1.85 20.55
N GLN A 247 -7.97 -0.97 20.75
CA GLN A 247 -7.60 -0.47 22.09
C GLN A 247 -8.74 0.33 22.74
N ALA A 248 -9.57 1.01 21.95
CA ALA A 248 -10.76 1.72 22.42
C ALA A 248 -11.96 0.80 22.69
N GLY A 249 -11.85 -0.51 22.44
CA GLY A 249 -12.93 -1.48 22.65
C GLY A 249 -13.98 -1.52 21.53
N LEU A 250 -13.72 -0.90 20.38
CA LEU A 250 -14.61 -0.94 19.21
C LEU A 250 -14.45 -2.22 18.37
N MET A 251 -13.32 -2.91 18.51
CA MET A 251 -13.10 -4.27 17.99
C MET A 251 -12.19 -5.05 18.94
N LYS A 252 -12.09 -6.37 18.74
CA LYS A 252 -11.06 -7.20 19.38
C LYS A 252 -9.92 -7.46 18.40
N PHE A 253 -8.69 -7.55 18.89
CA PHE A 253 -7.60 -8.09 18.07
C PHE A 253 -7.93 -9.54 17.65
N GLY A 254 -7.65 -9.88 16.39
CA GLY A 254 -8.02 -11.16 15.77
C GLY A 254 -9.43 -11.20 15.19
N ASP A 255 -10.22 -10.12 15.29
CA ASP A 255 -11.59 -10.06 14.76
C ASP A 255 -11.62 -9.40 13.37
N MET A 256 -11.48 -10.23 12.34
CA MET A 256 -11.52 -9.79 10.95
C MET A 256 -12.85 -9.13 10.58
N GLN A 257 -13.99 -9.66 11.04
CA GLN A 257 -15.29 -9.12 10.67
C GLN A 257 -15.49 -7.70 11.20
N SER A 258 -15.07 -7.44 12.45
CA SER A 258 -15.11 -6.10 13.01
C SER A 258 -14.21 -5.11 12.23
N ALA A 259 -13.06 -5.55 11.71
CA ALA A 259 -12.21 -4.73 10.85
C ALA A 259 -12.91 -4.35 9.54
N LEU A 260 -13.50 -5.33 8.83
CA LEU A 260 -14.30 -5.10 7.63
C LEU A 260 -15.47 -4.14 7.89
N ASP A 261 -16.17 -4.32 9.01
CA ASP A 261 -17.32 -3.49 9.40
C ASP A 261 -16.92 -2.03 9.66
N LEU A 262 -15.70 -1.77 10.14
CA LEU A 262 -15.17 -0.42 10.33
C LEU A 262 -14.76 0.21 8.99
N LEU A 263 -14.17 -0.56 8.08
CA LEU A 263 -13.89 -0.11 6.71
C LEU A 263 -15.18 0.15 5.92
N ASP A 264 -16.24 -0.65 6.12
CA ASP A 264 -17.55 -0.41 5.54
C ASP A 264 -18.19 0.89 6.06
N LYS A 265 -18.00 1.19 7.35
CA LYS A 265 -18.42 2.48 7.91
C LYS A 265 -17.71 3.65 7.23
N ALA A 266 -16.45 3.48 6.82
CA ALA A 266 -15.72 4.48 6.02
C ALA A 266 -16.30 4.57 4.60
N ARG A 267 -16.64 3.44 3.96
CA ARG A 267 -17.36 3.42 2.67
C ARG A 267 -18.66 4.21 2.70
N ARG A 268 -19.45 4.00 3.75
CA ARG A 268 -20.74 4.70 3.97
C ARG A 268 -20.59 6.11 4.51
N ASN A 269 -19.36 6.61 4.65
CA ASN A 269 -19.04 7.95 5.14
C ASN A 269 -19.72 8.30 6.48
N THR A 270 -19.87 7.31 7.37
CA THR A 270 -20.42 7.56 8.71
C THR A 270 -19.44 8.37 9.56
N PRO A 271 -19.88 9.04 10.65
CA PRO A 271 -18.96 9.77 11.53
C PRO A 271 -17.78 8.91 12.02
N LEU A 272 -18.04 7.69 12.51
CA LEU A 272 -16.98 6.76 12.92
C LEU A 272 -16.11 6.32 11.74
N GLY A 273 -16.72 6.07 10.58
CA GLY A 273 -15.98 5.74 9.35
C GLY A 273 -15.00 6.83 8.91
N ARG A 274 -15.41 8.10 8.99
CA ARG A 274 -14.52 9.25 8.72
C ARG A 274 -13.37 9.34 9.70
N VAL A 275 -13.61 8.97 10.96
CA VAL A 275 -12.56 8.92 11.99
C VAL A 275 -11.52 7.84 11.62
N ILE A 276 -11.98 6.61 11.36
CA ILE A 276 -11.09 5.49 10.96
C ILE A 276 -10.34 5.79 9.66
N GLY A 277 -11.03 6.25 8.62
CA GLY A 277 -10.41 6.57 7.33
C GLY A 277 -9.49 7.80 7.36
N SER A 278 -9.44 8.53 8.49
CA SER A 278 -8.52 9.65 8.69
C SER A 278 -7.27 9.26 9.47
N GLY A 279 -7.02 7.96 9.64
CA GLY A 279 -5.78 7.44 10.20
C GLY A 279 -5.74 7.40 11.73
N ALA A 280 -4.67 6.81 12.24
CA ALA A 280 -4.48 6.50 13.66
C ALA A 280 -4.42 7.77 14.51
N GLY A 281 -3.79 8.83 14.00
CA GLY A 281 -3.61 10.09 14.71
C GLY A 281 -4.94 10.77 15.07
N LEU A 282 -5.87 10.85 14.12
CA LEU A 282 -7.21 11.39 14.40
C LEU A 282 -8.04 10.42 15.23
N THR A 283 -7.99 9.13 14.89
CA THR A 283 -8.73 8.09 15.61
C THR A 283 -8.41 8.09 17.10
N GLY A 284 -7.13 8.14 17.47
CA GLY A 284 -6.73 8.15 18.87
C GLY A 284 -7.20 9.39 19.63
N LYS A 285 -7.17 10.57 18.99
CA LYS A 285 -7.68 11.81 19.58
C LYS A 285 -9.19 11.75 19.84
N VAL A 286 -9.96 11.25 18.88
CA VAL A 286 -11.42 11.17 18.99
C VAL A 286 -11.85 10.12 20.01
N LEU A 287 -11.17 8.96 20.04
CA LEU A 287 -11.51 7.85 20.94
C LEU A 287 -10.84 7.95 22.31
N GLY A 288 -10.02 8.96 22.56
CA GLY A 288 -9.32 9.15 23.85
C GLY A 288 -8.21 8.13 24.12
N VAL A 289 -7.68 7.47 23.08
CA VAL A 289 -6.59 6.49 23.20
C VAL A 289 -5.25 7.23 23.27
N ARG A 290 -4.45 6.93 24.30
CA ARG A 290 -3.15 7.58 24.52
C ARG A 290 -1.98 6.94 23.76
N ARG A 291 -2.01 5.62 23.58
CA ARG A 291 -0.94 4.87 22.91
C ARG A 291 -1.21 4.78 21.41
N VAL A 292 -0.96 5.89 20.72
CA VAL A 292 -1.15 5.99 19.27
C VAL A 292 0.21 5.93 18.57
N PRO A 293 0.46 4.93 17.71
CA PRO A 293 1.76 4.74 17.07
C PRO A 293 1.92 5.70 15.89
N VAL A 294 2.11 7.00 16.15
CA VAL A 294 2.22 8.05 15.13
C VAL A 294 3.41 8.98 15.38
N VAL A 295 3.96 9.55 14.30
CA VAL A 295 4.86 10.71 14.36
C VAL A 295 4.36 11.76 13.37
N LYS A 296 4.23 13.01 13.83
CA LYS A 296 3.58 14.11 13.08
C LYS A 296 2.16 13.74 12.59
N ASN A 297 1.41 13.03 13.43
CA ASN A 297 0.06 12.47 13.15
C ASN A 297 -0.03 11.41 12.03
N GLN A 298 1.08 10.98 11.44
CA GLN A 298 1.10 9.88 10.47
C GLN A 298 1.55 8.59 11.16
N ALA A 299 0.87 7.48 10.89
CA ALA A 299 1.17 6.19 11.56
C ALA A 299 2.61 5.71 11.32
N ILE A 300 3.19 5.03 12.30
CA ILE A 300 4.44 4.30 12.15
C ILE A 300 4.20 3.13 11.19
N SER A 301 5.12 2.90 10.26
CA SER A 301 5.04 1.78 9.32
C SER A 301 5.43 0.45 10.00
N ALA A 302 5.45 -0.66 9.28
CA ALA A 302 5.58 -2.02 9.81
C ALA A 302 6.93 -2.33 10.50
N TYR A 303 7.76 -1.32 10.74
CA TYR A 303 9.03 -1.43 11.46
C TYR A 303 8.91 -0.78 12.83
N ASP A 304 8.92 -1.59 13.89
CA ASP A 304 8.90 -1.08 15.25
C ASP A 304 10.23 -0.38 15.60
N PRO A 305 10.21 0.93 15.88
CA PRO A 305 11.43 1.69 16.13
C PRO A 305 12.10 1.35 17.46
N ARG A 306 11.44 0.59 18.36
CA ARG A 306 12.05 0.10 19.61
C ARG A 306 13.16 -0.91 19.31
N ALA A 307 13.00 -1.70 18.26
CA ALA A 307 13.99 -2.68 17.80
C ALA A 307 14.90 -2.13 16.70
N ILE A 308 14.41 -1.22 15.85
CA ILE A 308 15.19 -0.64 14.73
C ILE A 308 15.39 0.86 14.96
N LYS A 309 16.25 1.21 15.93
CA LYS A 309 16.42 2.59 16.43
C LYS A 309 16.78 3.61 15.35
N GLY A 310 17.61 3.24 14.38
CA GLY A 310 17.96 4.11 13.24
C GLY A 310 16.73 4.54 12.42
N THR A 311 15.77 3.64 12.23
CA THR A 311 14.49 3.96 11.56
C THR A 311 13.62 4.85 12.45
N GLY A 312 13.69 4.67 13.77
CA GLY A 312 13.09 5.61 14.74
C GLY A 312 13.60 7.05 14.60
N VAL A 313 14.90 7.24 14.37
CA VAL A 313 15.47 8.57 14.09
C VAL A 313 14.90 9.15 12.79
N THR A 314 14.83 8.34 11.74
CA THR A 314 14.22 8.76 10.47
C THR A 314 12.76 9.18 10.66
N TYR A 315 11.94 8.39 11.36
CA TYR A 315 10.55 8.74 11.66
C TYR A 315 10.42 10.07 12.42
N ALA A 316 11.26 10.28 13.44
CA ALA A 316 11.25 11.49 14.25
C ALA A 316 11.61 12.74 13.43
N THR A 317 12.58 12.63 12.53
CA THR A 317 13.23 13.79 11.89
C THR A 317 12.70 14.11 10.49
N THR A 318 12.21 13.12 9.74
CA THR A 318 11.76 13.34 8.36
C THR A 318 10.57 14.30 8.28
N PRO A 319 10.52 15.22 7.30
CA PRO A 319 9.35 16.07 7.08
C PRO A 319 8.11 15.28 6.64
N GLN A 320 8.29 14.03 6.17
CA GLN A 320 7.20 13.18 5.67
C GLN A 320 6.30 12.58 6.78
N GLY A 321 6.66 12.70 8.06
CA GLY A 321 6.02 11.94 9.15
C GLY A 321 6.63 10.55 9.32
N ALA A 322 6.02 9.63 10.06
CA ALA A 322 6.62 8.29 10.26
C ALA A 322 6.59 7.44 8.98
N ASP A 323 7.55 7.63 8.08
CA ASP A 323 7.70 6.93 6.80
C ASP A 323 9.07 6.26 6.66
N HIS A 324 9.07 4.94 6.42
CA HIS A 324 10.30 4.16 6.31
C HIS A 324 11.02 4.42 4.99
N THR A 325 10.31 4.88 3.95
CA THR A 325 10.91 5.18 2.64
C THR A 325 11.86 6.37 2.70
N ALA A 326 11.78 7.19 3.75
CA ALA A 326 12.71 8.30 3.99
C ALA A 326 14.10 7.85 4.45
N GLY A 327 14.27 6.60 4.89
CA GLY A 327 15.56 6.12 5.43
C GLY A 327 15.40 4.91 6.34
N LEU A 328 14.98 3.78 5.77
CA LEU A 328 14.86 2.50 6.47
C LEU A 328 16.24 1.91 6.75
N THR A 329 16.50 1.59 8.02
CA THR A 329 17.82 1.12 8.46
C THR A 329 17.88 -0.37 8.77
N ILE A 330 16.82 -1.15 8.57
CA ILE A 330 16.76 -2.57 9.00
C ILE A 330 17.90 -3.46 8.45
N ARG A 331 18.45 -3.10 7.29
CA ARG A 331 19.57 -3.83 6.66
C ARG A 331 20.93 -3.20 6.94
N ALA A 332 21.00 -2.15 7.77
CA ALA A 332 22.26 -1.54 8.14
C ALA A 332 23.06 -2.53 9.01
N LYS A 333 24.37 -2.63 8.77
CA LYS A 333 25.26 -3.52 9.52
C LYS A 333 25.66 -2.89 10.85
N VAL A 334 24.69 -2.67 11.73
CA VAL A 334 24.85 -2.08 13.06
C VAL A 334 24.12 -2.91 14.10
N ASP A 335 24.50 -2.81 15.37
CA ASP A 335 23.67 -3.31 16.45
C ASP A 335 22.49 -2.36 16.65
N HIS A 336 21.30 -2.77 16.19
CA HIS A 336 20.11 -1.92 16.30
C HIS A 336 19.62 -1.72 17.73
N LEU A 337 20.03 -2.58 18.68
CA LEU A 337 19.71 -2.46 20.09
C LEU A 337 20.76 -1.62 20.83
N ASN A 338 21.96 -1.46 20.28
CA ASN A 338 23.03 -0.59 20.78
C ASN A 338 23.68 0.23 19.64
N PRO A 339 22.93 1.17 19.02
CA PRO A 339 23.34 1.90 17.82
C PRO A 339 24.35 3.02 18.12
#